data_AF-A0A3E0VZC2-F1
#
_entry.id   AF-A0A3E0VZC2-F1
#
_cell.length_a   1.000
_cell.length_b   1.000
_cell.length_c   1.000
_cell.angle_alpha   90.00
_cell.angle_beta   90.00
_cell.angle_gamma   90.00
#
_symmetry.space_group_name_H-M   'P 1'
#
loop_
_entity.id
_entity.type
_entity.pdbx_description
1 polymer ?
#
loop_
_entity_poly.entity_id
_entity_poly.type
_entity_poly.pdbx_seq_one_letter_code
_entity_poly.pdbx_strand_id
1 'polypeptide(L)'
;MPVIHRSTIARLAVLGAVALASLGALSACSGDPGHPETTTEAPLSQSPVADALYRCITESGWEVTLTDDGGIDASSDTIPAEQYDRYLADTWACNQTVSARFPVDDRQKRLLYDAELRERDCLAAQGYAVADAPSLQAFLDGYESEPWSAMASSGVADRSQTMSDAEWQAINHACPQPVPGTLH
;
A
#
# COMPACT_ATOMS: atom_id res chain seq x y z
N MET A 1 39.08 -30.28 -48.38
CA MET A 1 39.26 -31.76 -48.36
C MET A 1 39.73 -32.14 -46.96
N PRO A 2 39.20 -33.16 -46.26
CA PRO A 2 38.03 -34.05 -46.50
C PRO A 2 36.76 -33.51 -45.76
N VAL A 3 35.51 -33.70 -46.17
CA VAL A 3 34.68 -34.88 -46.57
C VAL A 3 33.96 -35.55 -45.38
N ILE A 4 32.71 -35.13 -45.18
CA ILE A 4 31.43 -35.88 -45.05
C ILE A 4 31.43 -37.20 -44.24
N HIS A 5 30.50 -37.33 -43.28
CA HIS A 5 29.49 -38.39 -43.39
C HIS A 5 28.11 -38.01 -42.83
N ARG A 6 27.16 -37.94 -43.76
CA ARG A 6 25.71 -38.10 -43.54
C ARG A 6 25.43 -39.53 -43.06
N SER A 7 24.44 -39.70 -42.20
CA SER A 7 23.68 -40.96 -42.12
C SER A 7 22.20 -40.70 -41.86
N THR A 8 21.46 -40.71 -42.97
CA THR A 8 20.03 -40.98 -43.10
C THR A 8 19.74 -42.45 -42.83
N ILE A 9 18.80 -42.77 -41.93
CA ILE A 9 18.00 -44.01 -41.93
C ILE A 9 16.62 -43.61 -41.36
N ALA A 10 15.62 -43.31 -42.19
CA ALA A 10 14.69 -44.20 -42.89
C ALA A 10 13.36 -44.29 -42.13
N ARG A 11 12.30 -43.90 -42.85
CA ARG A 11 10.90 -43.96 -42.45
C ARG A 11 10.47 -45.42 -42.33
N LEU A 12 9.68 -45.74 -41.30
CA LEU A 12 8.78 -46.87 -41.30
C LEU A 12 7.38 -46.35 -40.95
N ALA A 13 6.50 -46.40 -41.93
CA ALA A 13 5.08 -46.25 -41.79
C ALA A 13 4.47 -47.62 -41.43
N VAL A 14 3.57 -47.66 -40.45
CA VAL A 14 2.61 -48.74 -40.29
C VAL A 14 1.24 -48.12 -39.98
N LEU A 15 0.30 -48.35 -40.90
CA LEU A 15 -1.14 -48.14 -40.77
C LEU A 15 -1.73 -49.24 -39.87
N GLY A 16 -2.72 -48.90 -39.05
CA GLY A 16 -3.54 -49.89 -38.35
C GLY A 16 -4.53 -49.28 -37.37
N ALA A 17 -5.74 -49.01 -37.84
CA ALA A 17 -6.88 -48.54 -37.04
C ALA A 17 -7.58 -49.71 -36.34
N VAL A 18 -7.90 -49.59 -35.04
CA VAL A 18 -9.09 -50.22 -34.41
C VAL A 18 -9.53 -49.33 -33.22
N ALA A 19 -10.80 -48.95 -33.23
CA ALA A 19 -11.49 -48.17 -32.22
C ALA A 19 -11.83 -49.02 -30.97
N LEU A 20 -11.72 -48.42 -29.78
CA LEU A 20 -12.42 -48.86 -28.57
C LEU A 20 -12.91 -47.63 -27.81
N ALA A 21 -14.22 -47.41 -27.87
CA ALA A 21 -14.96 -46.45 -27.09
C ALA A 21 -14.92 -46.85 -25.60
N SER A 22 -14.58 -45.90 -24.72
CA SER A 22 -14.77 -46.00 -23.27
C SER A 22 -15.35 -44.68 -22.76
N LEU A 23 -16.60 -44.75 -22.28
CA LEU A 23 -17.34 -43.68 -21.63
C LEU A 23 -16.84 -43.43 -20.18
N GLY A 24 -16.95 -42.17 -19.74
CA GLY A 24 -17.01 -41.74 -18.32
C GLY A 24 -15.65 -41.60 -17.65
N ALA A 25 -15.28 -40.48 -17.00
CA ALA A 25 -16.08 -39.53 -16.27
C ALA A 25 -15.57 -38.09 -16.48
N LEU A 26 -16.52 -37.17 -16.70
CA LEU A 26 -16.33 -35.74 -16.51
C LEU A 26 -16.19 -35.50 -15.01
N SER A 27 -14.96 -35.39 -14.49
CA SER A 27 -14.75 -34.75 -13.19
C SER A 27 -14.84 -33.24 -13.40
N ALA A 28 -16.08 -32.76 -13.51
CA ALA A 28 -16.37 -31.35 -13.32
C ALA A 28 -16.12 -31.05 -11.83
N CYS A 29 -14.90 -30.63 -11.50
CA CYS A 29 -14.68 -29.95 -10.23
C CYS A 29 -15.52 -28.69 -10.28
N SER A 30 -16.61 -28.69 -9.51
CA SER A 30 -17.30 -27.47 -9.09
C SER A 30 -16.26 -26.63 -8.34
N GLY A 31 -15.56 -25.79 -9.09
CA GLY A 31 -14.84 -24.67 -8.52
C GLY A 31 -15.88 -23.78 -7.87
N ASP A 32 -15.96 -23.86 -6.55
CA ASP A 32 -16.58 -22.83 -5.73
C ASP A 32 -16.01 -21.49 -6.21
N PRO A 33 -16.83 -20.52 -6.64
CA PRO A 33 -16.34 -19.21 -7.05
C PRO A 33 -15.69 -18.59 -5.82
N GLY A 34 -14.36 -18.66 -5.81
CA GLY A 34 -13.51 -18.35 -4.69
C GLY A 34 -13.97 -17.10 -3.97
N HIS A 35 -14.43 -17.29 -2.74
CA HIS A 35 -14.15 -16.30 -1.72
C HIS A 35 -12.62 -16.12 -1.72
N PRO A 36 -12.10 -14.88 -1.85
CA PRO A 36 -10.66 -14.68 -1.72
C PRO A 36 -10.24 -15.28 -0.38
N GLU A 37 -9.34 -16.27 -0.42
CA GLU A 37 -8.75 -16.83 0.79
C GLU A 37 -8.16 -15.67 1.59
N THR A 38 -8.82 -15.35 2.70
CA THR A 38 -8.26 -14.44 3.68
C THR A 38 -7.18 -15.23 4.38
N THR A 39 -5.96 -15.20 3.83
CA THR A 39 -4.77 -15.61 4.56
C THR A 39 -4.77 -14.75 5.83
N THR A 40 -5.16 -15.36 6.95
CA THR A 40 -5.25 -14.67 8.24
C THR A 40 -3.84 -14.53 8.76
N GLU A 41 -3.16 -13.51 8.28
CA GLU A 41 -1.84 -13.14 8.73
C GLU A 41 -1.90 -12.70 10.20
N ALA A 42 -0.90 -13.07 10.99
CA ALA A 42 -0.87 -12.71 12.41
C ALA A 42 -0.83 -11.18 12.56
N PRO A 43 -1.60 -10.58 13.50
CA PRO A 43 -1.55 -9.14 13.72
C PRO A 43 -0.16 -8.73 14.23
N LEU A 44 0.35 -7.61 13.73
CA LEU A 44 1.61 -6.99 14.14
C LEU A 44 1.36 -5.79 15.05
N SER A 45 0.20 -5.13 14.90
CA SER A 45 -0.24 -3.98 15.70
C SER A 45 -1.73 -4.04 16.01
N GLN A 46 -2.26 -3.01 16.67
CA GLN A 46 -3.69 -2.81 16.87
C GLN A 46 -4.43 -2.38 15.57
N SER A 47 -3.70 -2.06 14.50
CA SER A 47 -4.26 -1.58 13.24
C SER A 47 -4.00 -2.57 12.10
N PRO A 48 -5.01 -3.34 11.64
CA PRO A 48 -4.84 -4.24 10.50
C PRO A 48 -4.52 -3.49 9.19
N VAL A 49 -4.87 -2.20 9.11
CA VAL A 49 -4.51 -1.32 8.00
C VAL A 49 -3.00 -1.04 8.02
N ALA A 50 -2.47 -0.67 9.20
CA ALA A 50 -1.04 -0.41 9.37
C ALA A 50 -0.20 -1.68 9.14
N ASP A 51 -0.66 -2.84 9.61
CA ASP A 51 0.01 -4.12 9.36
C ASP A 51 0.17 -4.41 7.87
N ALA A 52 -0.91 -4.20 7.10
CA ALA A 52 -0.89 -4.41 5.66
C ALA A 52 0.03 -3.41 4.94
N LEU A 53 0.02 -2.14 5.36
CA LEU A 53 0.89 -1.10 4.82
C LEU A 53 2.36 -1.39 5.13
N TYR A 54 2.67 -1.74 6.38
CA TYR A 54 4.01 -2.12 6.83
C TYR A 54 4.58 -3.27 6.01
N ARG A 55 3.78 -4.32 5.77
CA ARG A 55 4.21 -5.46 4.94
C ARG A 55 4.51 -5.03 3.51
N CYS A 56 3.64 -4.24 2.89
CA CYS A 56 3.88 -3.78 1.53
C CYS A 56 5.16 -2.92 1.42
N ILE A 57 5.37 -2.01 2.37
CA ILE A 57 6.56 -1.15 2.41
C ILE A 57 7.83 -1.98 2.58
N THR A 58 7.82 -2.95 3.50
CA THR A 58 8.98 -3.83 3.76
C THR A 58 9.23 -4.83 2.62
N GLU A 59 8.18 -5.34 1.97
CA GLU A 59 8.28 -6.14 0.74
C GLU A 59 8.89 -5.36 -0.43
N SER A 60 8.67 -4.04 -0.45
CA SER A 60 9.29 -3.12 -1.42
C SER A 60 10.77 -2.84 -1.12
N GLY A 61 11.29 -3.35 0.00
CA GLY A 61 12.70 -3.29 0.39
C GLY A 61 13.06 -2.16 1.35
N TRP A 62 12.07 -1.48 1.94
CA TRP A 62 12.29 -0.38 2.87
C TRP A 62 12.33 -0.86 4.32
N GLU A 63 13.29 -0.34 5.08
CA GLU A 63 13.39 -0.60 6.52
C GLU A 63 12.67 0.52 7.30
N VAL A 64 11.51 0.16 7.84
CA VAL A 64 10.65 1.02 8.66
C VAL A 64 10.30 0.31 9.97
N THR A 65 9.86 1.06 10.98
CA THR A 65 9.41 0.52 12.27
C THR A 65 7.89 0.63 12.38
N LEU A 66 7.23 -0.44 12.83
CA LEU A 66 5.81 -0.43 13.16
C LEU A 66 5.65 -0.35 14.68
N THR A 67 4.85 0.61 15.17
CA THR A 67 4.50 0.74 16.58
C THR A 67 3.26 -0.09 16.91
N ASP A 68 3.07 -0.41 18.20
CA ASP A 68 1.96 -1.25 18.67
C ASP A 68 0.57 -0.67 18.34
N ASP A 69 0.45 0.65 18.22
CA ASP A 69 -0.77 1.38 17.85
C ASP A 69 -0.96 1.57 16.34
N GLY A 70 0.00 1.11 15.52
CA GLY A 70 -0.10 1.13 14.06
C GLY A 70 0.53 2.36 13.40
N GLY A 71 1.38 3.11 14.10
CA GLY A 71 2.27 4.09 13.50
C GLY A 71 3.39 3.43 12.71
N ILE A 72 3.76 3.98 11.56
CA ILE A 72 4.90 3.53 10.75
C ILE A 72 5.93 4.65 10.75
N ASP A 73 7.06 4.40 11.42
CA ASP A 73 8.18 5.32 11.53
C ASP A 73 9.25 5.01 10.48
N ALA A 74 9.64 6.05 9.76
CA ALA A 74 10.74 6.07 8.81
C ALA A 74 11.81 7.04 9.31
N SER A 75 13.08 6.61 9.32
CA SER A 75 14.20 7.44 9.76
C SER A 75 15.16 7.72 8.60
N SER A 76 15.84 8.86 8.66
CA SER A 76 16.92 9.19 7.73
C SER A 76 18.12 8.25 7.82
N ASP A 77 18.25 7.48 8.91
CA ASP A 77 19.27 6.45 9.07
C ASP A 77 19.03 5.23 8.15
N THR A 78 17.76 4.89 7.89
CA THR A 78 17.37 3.73 7.06
C THR A 78 16.91 4.13 5.66
N ILE A 79 16.41 5.34 5.48
CA ILE A 79 15.93 5.89 4.21
C ILE A 79 16.77 7.14 3.87
N PRO A 80 17.86 6.97 3.08
CA PRO A 80 18.70 8.09 2.67
C PRO A 80 17.92 9.14 1.86
N ALA A 81 18.30 10.41 1.99
CA ALA A 81 17.65 11.52 1.31
C ALA A 81 17.60 11.35 -0.22
N GLU A 82 18.64 10.74 -0.81
CA GLU A 82 18.71 10.47 -2.25
C GLU A 82 17.69 9.43 -2.74
N GLN A 83 17.13 8.64 -1.82
CA GLN A 83 16.13 7.62 -2.09
C GLN A 83 14.73 8.01 -1.63
N TYR A 84 14.56 9.19 -1.02
CA TYR A 84 13.30 9.61 -0.40
C TYR A 84 12.14 9.70 -1.39
N ASP A 85 12.36 10.25 -2.59
CA ASP A 85 11.32 10.32 -3.64
C ASP A 85 10.84 8.93 -4.06
N ARG A 86 11.75 7.94 -4.10
CA ARG A 86 11.41 6.55 -4.41
C ARG A 86 10.64 5.92 -3.25
N TYR A 87 11.05 6.15 -2.01
CA TYR A 87 10.34 5.70 -0.82
C TYR A 87 8.90 6.23 -0.79
N LEU A 88 8.69 7.51 -1.12
CA LEU A 88 7.36 8.10 -1.22
C LEU A 88 6.52 7.45 -2.33
N ALA A 89 7.11 7.21 -3.49
CA ALA A 89 6.42 6.56 -4.60
C ALA A 89 5.98 5.12 -4.27
N ASP A 90 6.86 4.33 -3.63
CA ASP A 90 6.55 2.97 -3.21
C ASP A 90 5.51 2.95 -2.09
N THR A 91 5.64 3.86 -1.11
CA THR A 91 4.65 4.03 -0.03
C THR A 91 3.27 4.42 -0.59
N TRP A 92 3.23 5.26 -1.63
CA TRP A 92 2.00 5.63 -2.30
C TRP A 92 1.35 4.46 -3.05
N ALA A 93 2.15 3.66 -3.75
CA ALA A 93 1.68 2.44 -4.41
C ALA A 93 1.12 1.43 -3.40
N CYS A 94 1.77 1.30 -2.25
CA CYS A 94 1.29 0.49 -1.14
C CYS A 94 -0.02 1.02 -0.57
N ASN A 95 -0.12 2.32 -0.31
CA ASN A 95 -1.35 2.94 0.19
C ASN A 95 -2.55 2.71 -0.75
N GLN A 96 -2.37 2.85 -2.07
CA GLN A 96 -3.46 2.55 -3.02
C GLN A 96 -3.95 1.10 -2.91
N THR A 97 -3.03 0.15 -2.76
CA THR A 97 -3.37 -1.27 -2.61
C THR A 97 -4.09 -1.54 -1.29
N VAL A 98 -3.59 -0.96 -0.19
CA VAL A 98 -4.17 -1.13 1.15
C VAL A 98 -5.54 -0.45 1.25
N SER A 99 -5.70 0.78 0.77
CA SER A 99 -6.97 1.52 0.81
C SER A 99 -8.08 0.79 0.04
N ALA A 100 -7.76 0.14 -1.09
CA ALA A 100 -8.72 -0.68 -1.81
C ALA A 100 -9.21 -1.90 -1.00
N ARG A 101 -8.38 -2.44 -0.09
CA ARG A 101 -8.73 -3.54 0.82
C ARG A 101 -9.46 -3.06 2.07
N PHE A 102 -9.18 -1.86 2.53
CA PHE A 102 -9.74 -1.26 3.75
C PHE A 102 -10.48 0.05 3.42
N PRO A 103 -11.64 -0.03 2.74
CA PRO A 103 -12.36 1.17 2.32
C PRO A 103 -12.86 1.95 3.53
N VAL A 104 -12.69 3.26 3.48
CA VAL A 104 -13.20 4.20 4.49
C VAL A 104 -14.60 4.66 4.06
N ASP A 105 -15.58 4.57 4.95
CA ASP A 105 -16.94 5.01 4.65
C ASP A 105 -17.07 6.54 4.64
N ASP A 106 -18.11 7.07 3.99
CA ASP A 106 -18.34 8.52 3.86
C ASP A 106 -18.46 9.25 5.21
N ARG A 107 -18.93 8.56 6.25
CA ARG A 107 -19.02 9.15 7.59
C ARG A 107 -17.63 9.32 8.17
N GLN A 108 -16.78 8.29 8.08
CA GLN A 108 -15.39 8.35 8.52
C GLN A 108 -14.59 9.38 7.73
N LYS A 109 -14.82 9.51 6.42
CA LYS A 109 -14.19 10.57 5.61
C LYS A 109 -14.56 11.98 6.11
N ARG A 110 -15.82 12.21 6.50
CA ARG A 110 -16.25 13.49 7.08
C ARG A 110 -15.62 13.75 8.44
N LEU A 111 -15.55 12.72 9.29
CA LEU A 111 -14.87 12.81 10.58
C LEU A 111 -13.37 13.10 10.40
N LEU A 112 -12.74 12.47 9.40
CA LEU A 112 -11.35 12.74 9.05
C LEU A 112 -11.18 14.19 8.63
N TYR A 113 -12.00 14.70 7.71
CA TYR A 113 -11.92 16.09 7.29
C TYR A 113 -12.02 17.07 8.47
N ASP A 114 -12.96 16.87 9.40
CA ASP A 114 -13.07 17.71 10.59
C ASP A 114 -11.84 17.58 11.51
N ALA A 115 -11.22 16.41 11.58
CA ALA A 115 -10.01 16.17 12.37
C ALA A 115 -8.77 16.82 11.73
N GLU A 116 -8.65 16.75 10.41
CA GLU A 116 -7.61 17.42 9.62
C GLU A 116 -7.69 18.95 9.79
N LEU A 117 -8.90 19.53 9.85
CA LEU A 117 -9.07 20.95 10.15
C LEU A 117 -8.55 21.31 11.56
N ARG A 118 -8.75 20.44 12.55
CA ARG A 118 -8.20 20.65 13.90
C ARG A 118 -6.69 20.52 13.94
N GLU A 119 -6.14 19.56 13.21
CA GLU A 119 -4.69 19.42 13.05
C GLU A 119 -4.09 20.66 12.38
N ARG A 120 -4.70 21.15 11.30
CA ARG A 120 -4.30 22.39 10.61
C ARG A 120 -4.22 23.56 11.59
N ASP A 121 -5.24 23.74 12.41
CA ASP A 121 -5.29 24.82 13.40
C ASP A 121 -4.20 24.64 14.48
N CYS A 122 -3.91 23.40 14.88
CA CYS A 122 -2.79 23.08 15.77
C CYS A 122 -1.44 23.43 15.15
N LEU A 123 -1.17 22.99 13.92
CA LEU A 123 0.07 23.27 13.18
C LEU A 123 0.29 24.78 13.00
N ALA A 124 -0.78 25.52 12.68
CA ALA A 124 -0.73 26.98 12.60
C ALA A 124 -0.39 27.63 13.96
N ALA A 125 -0.93 27.11 15.06
CA ALA A 125 -0.60 27.57 16.41
C ALA A 125 0.84 27.24 16.83
N GLN A 126 1.43 26.16 16.29
CA GLN A 126 2.86 25.84 16.43
C GLN A 126 3.77 26.72 15.56
N GLY A 127 3.19 27.60 14.73
CA GLY A 127 3.94 28.54 13.89
C GLY A 127 4.29 28.02 12.49
N TYR A 128 3.75 26.86 12.08
CA TYR A 128 3.89 26.39 10.71
C TYR A 128 2.85 27.07 9.81
N ALA A 129 3.28 27.49 8.62
CA ALA A 129 2.34 27.84 7.57
C ALA A 129 1.61 26.57 7.12
N VAL A 130 0.30 26.63 6.93
CA VAL A 130 -0.49 25.53 6.37
C VAL A 130 -1.34 26.08 5.24
N ALA A 131 -1.36 25.37 4.10
CA ALA A 131 -2.20 25.75 2.97
C ALA A 131 -3.69 25.73 3.34
N ASP A 132 -4.48 26.50 2.60
CA ASP A 132 -5.93 26.51 2.76
C ASP A 132 -6.49 25.10 2.52
N ALA A 133 -7.36 24.65 3.42
CA ALA A 133 -8.02 23.37 3.28
C ALA A 133 -8.99 23.40 2.09
N PRO A 134 -9.11 22.30 1.32
CA PRO A 134 -10.13 22.19 0.28
C PRO A 134 -11.52 22.22 0.92
N SER A 135 -12.56 22.51 0.13
CA SER A 135 -13.93 22.29 0.62
C SER A 135 -14.17 20.81 0.96
N LEU A 136 -15.10 20.51 1.87
CA LEU A 136 -15.46 19.14 2.19
C LEU A 136 -15.82 18.30 0.95
N GLN A 137 -16.53 18.89 -0.03
CA GLN A 137 -16.86 18.15 -1.25
C GLN A 137 -15.61 17.82 -2.07
N ALA A 138 -14.70 18.79 -2.24
CA ALA A 138 -13.44 18.57 -2.94
C ALA A 138 -12.55 17.54 -2.22
N PHE A 139 -12.55 17.54 -0.88
CA PHE A 139 -11.89 16.49 -0.08
C PHE A 139 -12.48 15.11 -0.36
N LEU A 140 -13.81 14.97 -0.36
CA LEU A 140 -14.48 13.69 -0.61
C LEU A 140 -14.23 13.19 -2.04
N ASP A 141 -14.29 14.09 -3.02
CA ASP A 141 -14.07 13.78 -4.44
C ASP A 141 -12.62 13.35 -4.71
N GLY A 142 -11.65 13.95 -3.99
CA GLY A 142 -10.22 13.64 -4.11
C GLY A 142 -9.74 12.51 -3.21
N TYR A 143 -10.54 12.02 -2.26
CA TYR A 143 -10.07 11.16 -1.17
C TYR A 143 -9.30 9.91 -1.63
N GLU A 144 -9.75 9.26 -2.71
CA GLU A 144 -9.14 8.01 -3.18
C GLU A 144 -7.90 8.25 -4.06
N SER A 145 -7.75 9.45 -4.63
CA SER A 145 -6.70 9.75 -5.62
C SER A 145 -5.63 10.69 -5.10
N GLU A 146 -5.99 11.62 -4.23
CA GLU A 146 -5.13 12.66 -3.67
C GLU A 146 -5.78 13.17 -2.36
N PRO A 147 -5.87 12.32 -1.32
CA PRO A 147 -6.37 12.76 -0.02
C PRO A 147 -5.54 13.93 0.50
N TRP A 148 -6.22 14.98 0.90
CA TRP A 148 -5.59 16.13 1.54
C TRP A 148 -5.29 15.80 3.01
N SER A 149 -4.10 16.15 3.49
CA SER A 149 -3.78 16.19 4.92
C SER A 149 -3.19 17.54 5.31
N ALA A 150 -3.47 17.97 6.55
CA ALA A 150 -2.95 19.21 7.08
C ALA A 150 -1.42 19.15 7.24
N MET A 151 -0.90 18.03 7.75
CA MET A 151 0.54 17.80 7.90
C MET A 151 1.29 17.89 6.56
N ALA A 152 0.84 17.18 5.52
CA ALA A 152 1.49 17.20 4.21
C ALA A 152 1.34 18.54 3.47
N SER A 153 0.32 19.32 3.84
CA SER A 153 0.06 20.65 3.28
C SER A 153 0.65 21.79 4.12
N SER A 154 1.55 21.48 5.05
CA SER A 154 2.17 22.44 5.95
C SER A 154 3.66 22.63 5.70
N GLY A 155 4.22 23.69 6.29
CA GLY A 155 5.67 23.90 6.35
C GLY A 155 6.43 22.82 7.13
N VAL A 156 5.74 21.87 7.78
CA VAL A 156 6.37 20.65 8.29
C VAL A 156 6.83 19.77 7.12
N ALA A 157 5.98 19.58 6.10
CA ALA A 157 6.29 18.78 4.92
C ALA A 157 7.49 19.36 4.15
N ASP A 158 7.53 20.68 3.98
CA ASP A 158 8.66 21.39 3.35
C ASP A 158 9.99 21.13 4.05
N ARG A 159 9.95 20.85 5.36
CA ARG A 159 11.14 20.64 6.20
C ARG A 159 11.44 19.19 6.45
N SER A 160 10.58 18.26 6.04
CA SER A 160 10.67 16.82 6.36
C SER A 160 12.06 16.22 6.09
N GLN A 161 12.73 16.63 5.01
CA GLN A 161 14.07 16.13 4.64
C GLN A 161 15.21 16.66 5.51
N THR A 162 14.98 17.72 6.28
CA THR A 162 16.00 18.42 7.09
C THR A 162 15.65 18.49 8.57
N MET A 163 14.43 18.06 8.92
CA MET A 163 13.92 17.97 10.28
C MET A 163 14.57 16.76 10.96
N SER A 164 15.01 16.93 12.20
CA SER A 164 15.49 15.79 12.98
C SER A 164 14.33 14.88 13.41
N ASP A 165 14.60 13.59 13.61
CA ASP A 165 13.60 12.62 14.10
C ASP A 165 12.95 13.09 15.42
N ALA A 166 13.71 13.75 16.30
CA ALA A 166 13.19 14.29 17.56
C ALA A 166 12.21 15.46 17.35
N GLU A 167 12.48 16.34 16.38
CA GLU A 167 11.55 17.41 16.01
C GLU A 167 10.29 16.84 15.35
N TRP A 168 10.43 15.83 14.49
CA TRP A 168 9.32 15.12 13.86
C TRP A 168 8.41 14.44 14.89
N GLN A 169 8.99 13.75 15.87
CA GLN A 169 8.24 13.15 16.96
C GLN A 169 7.55 14.21 17.83
N ALA A 170 8.24 15.31 18.14
CA ALA A 170 7.66 16.38 18.95
C ALA A 170 6.44 17.02 18.28
N ILE A 171 6.49 17.27 16.96
CA ILE A 171 5.35 17.85 16.25
C ILE A 171 4.19 16.85 16.12
N ASN A 172 4.45 15.57 15.84
CA ASN A 172 3.40 14.54 15.80
C ASN A 172 2.78 14.27 17.17
N HIS A 173 3.52 14.45 18.25
CA HIS A 173 2.96 14.39 19.60
C HIS A 173 2.11 15.64 19.92
N ALA A 174 2.55 16.82 19.49
CA ALA A 174 1.84 18.08 19.75
C ALA A 174 0.59 18.25 18.89
N CYS A 175 0.66 17.87 17.62
CA CYS A 175 -0.41 17.91 16.64
C CYS A 175 -0.51 16.53 15.97
N PRO A 176 -1.22 15.57 16.60
CA PRO A 176 -1.33 14.22 16.06
C PRO A 176 -2.08 14.18 14.74
N GLN A 177 -1.49 13.47 13.77
CA GLN A 177 -2.14 13.18 12.49
C GLN A 177 -3.39 12.31 12.71
N PRO A 178 -4.55 12.68 12.14
CA PRO A 178 -5.77 11.93 12.35
C PRO A 178 -5.76 10.62 11.53
N VAL A 179 -6.15 9.52 12.18
CA VAL A 179 -6.20 8.18 11.54
C VAL A 179 -7.65 7.78 11.29
N PRO A 180 -8.07 7.55 10.03
CA PRO A 180 -9.40 7.04 9.71
C PRO A 180 -9.73 5.76 10.47
N GLY A 181 -10.97 5.63 10.96
CA GLY A 181 -11.43 4.44 11.69
C GLY A 181 -11.20 4.50 13.21
N THR A 182 -10.40 5.45 13.72
CA THR A 182 -10.26 5.72 15.16
C THR A 182 -11.16 6.87 15.65
N LEU A 183 -11.72 7.62 14.70
CA LEU A 183 -12.53 8.82 14.93
C LEU A 183 -13.98 8.45 15.27
N HIS A 184 -14.56 9.14 16.25
CA HIS A 184 -15.91 8.88 16.77
C HIS A 184 -16.71 10.17 16.98
#